data_AF-A0A930WAH7-F1
#
_entry.id   AF-A0A930WAH7-F1
#
_cell.length_a   1.000
_cell.length_b   1.000
_cell.length_c   1.000
_cell.angle_alpha   90.00
_cell.angle_beta   90.00
_cell.angle_gamma   90.00
#
_symmetry.space_group_name_H-M   'P 1'
#
loop_
_entity.id
_entity.type
_entity.pdbx_description
1 polymer ?
#
loop_
_entity_poly.entity_id
_entity_poly.type
_entity_poly.pdbx_seq_one_letter_code
_entity_poly.pdbx_strand_id
1 'polypeptide(L)'
;MPNKAIFFDRDGTLNVDVDYLHDPADFVWTEGAIEAIRWANEHGYLVIVVTNQSGIARGYYDEAAVHRLHDWMNAELARQGARIDAFYYCPHHPAGRVPAYTRMCDCRKPAPGMLLRAMAEHEIDPAASLMVGDAASDVTAAKQAGVRGVRYVGGSLADCVREALASVQQEEGADR
;
A
#
# COMPACT_ATOMS: atom_id res chain seq x y z
N MET A 1 -3.17 -7.16 22.14
CA MET A 1 -4.29 -6.93 21.19
C MET A 1 -3.69 -7.00 19.80
N PRO A 2 -4.36 -7.63 18.82
CA PRO A 2 -3.84 -7.67 17.45
C PRO A 2 -3.69 -6.24 16.92
N ASN A 3 -2.70 -6.04 16.04
CA ASN A 3 -2.42 -4.72 15.47
C ASN A 3 -3.52 -4.31 14.48
N LYS A 4 -3.75 -3.02 14.31
CA LYS A 4 -4.56 -2.49 13.20
C LYS A 4 -3.63 -1.86 12.19
N ALA A 5 -3.97 -1.95 10.91
CA ALA A 5 -3.12 -1.41 9.84
C ALA A 5 -3.91 -0.59 8.82
N ILE A 6 -3.21 0.36 8.23
CA ILE A 6 -3.61 0.94 6.95
C ILE A 6 -2.63 0.44 5.90
N PHE A 7 -3.14 -0.37 4.99
CA PHE A 7 -2.45 -0.81 3.81
C PHE A 7 -2.60 0.26 2.72
N PHE A 8 -1.51 0.62 2.07
CA PHE A 8 -1.50 1.55 0.95
C PHE A 8 -0.96 0.89 -0.31
N ASP A 9 -1.57 1.17 -1.46
CA ASP A 9 -0.82 1.07 -2.72
C ASP A 9 0.24 2.18 -2.80
N ARG A 10 1.25 1.97 -3.64
CA ARG A 10 2.34 2.91 -3.86
C ARG A 10 2.03 3.85 -5.01
N ASP A 11 2.14 3.34 -6.24
CA ASP A 11 1.99 4.10 -7.48
C ASP A 11 0.52 4.43 -7.71
N GLY A 12 0.22 5.71 -7.93
CA GLY A 12 -1.16 6.23 -8.06
C GLY A 12 -1.84 6.58 -6.73
N THR A 13 -1.24 6.17 -5.61
CA THR A 13 -1.79 6.37 -4.25
C THR A 13 -0.85 7.18 -3.36
N LEU A 14 0.25 6.60 -2.87
CA LEU A 14 1.24 7.34 -2.08
C LEU A 14 2.09 8.28 -2.94
N ASN A 15 2.38 7.88 -4.16
CA ASN A 15 3.05 8.70 -5.17
C ASN A 15 2.23 8.82 -6.44
N VAL A 16 2.51 9.87 -7.20
CA VAL A 16 2.02 10.01 -8.56
C VAL A 16 2.50 8.83 -9.40
N ASP A 17 1.60 8.20 -10.15
CA ASP A 17 1.97 7.15 -11.10
C ASP A 17 2.64 7.77 -12.32
N VAL A 18 3.87 7.34 -12.59
CA VAL A 18 4.68 7.77 -13.75
C VAL A 18 5.13 6.60 -14.60
N ASP A 19 4.48 5.44 -14.46
CA ASP A 19 4.84 4.16 -15.10
C ASP A 19 6.27 3.69 -14.74
N TYR A 20 6.37 2.56 -14.02
CA TYR A 20 7.66 1.91 -13.74
C TYR A 20 8.64 2.77 -12.90
N LEU A 21 8.11 3.55 -11.96
CA LEU A 21 8.90 4.37 -11.03
C LEU A 21 9.90 3.52 -10.22
N HIS A 22 11.18 3.85 -10.39
CA HIS A 22 12.31 3.19 -9.72
C HIS A 22 13.46 4.13 -9.33
N ASP A 23 13.47 5.37 -9.82
CA ASP A 23 14.43 6.41 -9.43
C ASP A 23 13.76 7.40 -8.46
N PRO A 24 14.33 7.64 -7.27
CA PRO A 24 13.88 8.69 -6.36
C PRO A 24 13.78 10.08 -6.98
N ALA A 25 14.56 10.39 -8.01
CA ALA A 25 14.53 11.70 -8.67
C ALA A 25 13.20 11.98 -9.40
N ASP A 26 12.50 10.93 -9.83
CA ASP A 26 11.20 11.02 -10.50
C ASP A 26 10.02 10.89 -9.52
N PHE A 27 10.30 10.71 -8.23
CA PHE A 27 9.28 10.46 -7.22
C PHE A 27 8.59 11.76 -6.81
N VAL A 28 7.26 11.77 -6.90
CA VAL A 28 6.42 12.87 -6.40
C VAL A 28 5.38 12.30 -5.44
N TRP A 29 5.41 12.77 -4.19
CA TRP A 29 4.37 12.43 -3.21
C TRP A 29 3.00 12.93 -3.67
N THR A 30 1.99 12.08 -3.52
CA THR A 30 0.60 12.51 -3.68
C THR A 30 0.26 13.54 -2.59
N GLU A 31 -0.61 14.49 -2.92
CA GLU A 31 -1.10 15.47 -1.96
C GLU A 31 -1.65 14.77 -0.70
N GLY A 32 -1.23 15.23 0.48
CA GLY A 32 -1.63 14.66 1.76
C GLY A 32 -1.04 13.28 2.08
N ALA A 33 -0.21 12.66 1.24
CA ALA A 33 0.27 11.29 1.50
C ALA A 33 1.12 11.18 2.77
N ILE A 34 2.08 12.09 2.96
CA ILE A 34 2.92 12.09 4.17
C ILE A 34 2.07 12.40 5.41
N GLU A 35 1.10 13.31 5.30
CA GLU A 35 0.16 13.61 6.38
C GLU A 35 -0.71 12.41 6.74
N ALA A 36 -1.19 11.66 5.74
CA ALA A 36 -1.96 10.44 5.94
C ALA A 36 -1.15 9.38 6.70
N ILE A 37 0.11 9.17 6.30
CA ILE A 37 1.03 8.23 6.96
C ILE A 37 1.28 8.66 8.40
N ARG A 38 1.65 9.94 8.62
CA ARG A 38 1.90 10.48 9.97
C ARG A 38 0.67 10.32 10.86
N TRP A 39 -0.50 10.71 10.35
CA TRP A 39 -1.75 10.57 11.08
C TRP A 39 -2.01 9.12 11.45
N ALA A 40 -1.82 8.17 10.53
CA ALA A 40 -1.97 6.74 10.81
C ALA A 40 -1.01 6.28 11.92
N ASN A 41 0.26 6.68 11.85
CA ASN A 41 1.26 6.39 12.87
C ASN A 41 0.86 6.93 14.26
N GLU A 42 0.38 8.17 14.33
CA GLU A 42 -0.07 8.84 15.57
C GLU A 42 -1.32 8.18 16.18
N HIS A 43 -2.15 7.54 15.34
CA HIS A 43 -3.39 6.85 15.77
C HIS A 43 -3.21 5.35 16.01
N GLY A 44 -1.96 4.88 16.08
CA GLY A 44 -1.61 3.50 16.41
C GLY A 44 -1.91 2.50 15.30
N TYR A 45 -1.99 2.94 14.04
CA TYR A 45 -2.01 2.04 12.89
C TYR A 45 -0.58 1.72 12.46
N LEU A 46 -0.36 0.45 12.11
CA LEU A 46 0.77 0.09 11.26
C LEU A 46 0.51 0.60 9.84
N VAL A 47 1.51 1.23 9.23
CA VAL A 47 1.47 1.65 7.83
C VAL A 47 2.22 0.61 7.01
N ILE A 48 1.48 -0.10 6.16
CA ILE A 48 2.03 -1.18 5.33
C ILE A 48 1.84 -0.82 3.86
N VAL A 49 2.88 -0.90 3.06
CA VAL A 49 2.76 -0.71 1.60
C VAL A 49 2.66 -2.06 0.91
N VAL A 50 1.67 -2.22 0.03
CA VAL A 50 1.46 -3.42 -0.80
C VAL A 50 1.39 -3.02 -2.28
N THR A 51 2.41 -3.34 -3.08
CA THR A 51 2.55 -2.78 -4.44
C THR A 51 2.91 -3.81 -5.52
N ASN A 52 2.34 -3.65 -6.71
CA ASN A 52 2.64 -4.50 -7.87
C ASN A 52 3.83 -3.92 -8.67
N GLN A 53 5.04 -4.45 -8.51
CA GLN A 53 6.25 -3.97 -9.18
C GLN A 53 6.56 -4.79 -10.44
N SER A 54 5.65 -4.76 -11.42
CA SER A 54 5.78 -5.54 -12.65
C SER A 54 6.95 -5.15 -13.56
N GLY A 55 7.55 -3.98 -13.32
CA GLY A 55 8.75 -3.54 -14.03
C GLY A 55 9.92 -4.51 -13.89
N ILE A 56 9.96 -5.28 -12.80
CA ILE A 56 10.97 -6.34 -12.58
C ILE A 56 10.78 -7.49 -13.57
N ALA A 57 9.58 -8.09 -13.64
CA ALA A 57 9.28 -9.11 -14.65
C ALA A 57 9.42 -8.59 -16.08
N ARG A 58 9.19 -7.31 -16.29
CA ARG A 58 9.39 -6.62 -17.57
C ARG A 58 10.83 -6.14 -17.76
N GLY A 59 11.77 -6.43 -16.86
CA GLY A 59 13.20 -6.10 -16.98
C GLY A 59 13.51 -4.60 -17.13
N TYR A 60 12.65 -3.71 -16.64
CA TYR A 60 12.91 -2.26 -16.65
C TYR A 60 13.83 -1.84 -15.52
N TYR A 61 13.73 -2.52 -14.37
CA TYR A 61 14.59 -2.36 -13.20
C TYR A 61 14.64 -3.68 -12.42
N ASP A 62 15.53 -3.78 -11.44
CA ASP A 62 15.70 -4.95 -10.58
C ASP A 62 15.10 -4.74 -9.18
N GLU A 63 15.10 -5.79 -8.36
CA GLU A 63 14.65 -5.70 -6.96
C GLU A 63 15.48 -4.70 -6.15
N ALA A 64 16.78 -4.56 -6.45
CA ALA A 64 17.63 -3.61 -5.77
C ALA A 64 17.18 -2.17 -5.99
N ALA A 65 16.66 -1.82 -7.16
CA ALA A 65 16.06 -0.51 -7.43
C ALA A 65 14.80 -0.27 -6.59
N VAL A 66 13.93 -1.29 -6.47
CA VAL A 66 12.74 -1.21 -5.60
C VAL A 66 13.13 -0.98 -4.15
N HIS A 67 14.10 -1.74 -3.64
CA HIS A 67 14.59 -1.59 -2.27
C HIS A 67 15.20 -0.20 -2.02
N ARG A 68 16.05 0.30 -2.93
CA ARG A 68 16.61 1.65 -2.83
C ARG A 68 15.52 2.73 -2.78
N LEU A 69 14.48 2.59 -3.60
CA LEU A 69 13.36 3.52 -3.61
C LEU A 69 12.57 3.47 -2.29
N HIS A 70 12.28 2.28 -1.78
CA HIS A 70 11.60 2.10 -0.49
C HIS A 70 12.41 2.66 0.69
N ASP A 71 13.72 2.43 0.72
CA ASP A 71 14.62 2.98 1.73
C ASP A 71 14.63 4.52 1.68
N TRP A 72 14.71 5.08 0.47
CA TRP A 72 14.63 6.53 0.27
C TRP A 72 13.29 7.11 0.74
N MET A 73 12.17 6.46 0.41
CA MET A 73 10.83 6.89 0.86
C MET A 73 10.78 6.98 2.39
N ASN A 74 11.26 5.95 3.09
CA ASN A 74 11.26 5.94 4.55
C ASN A 74 12.22 6.98 5.15
N ALA A 75 13.37 7.23 4.52
CA ALA A 75 14.28 8.29 4.94
C ALA A 75 13.65 9.69 4.81
N GLU A 76 12.87 9.92 3.75
CA GLU A 76 12.14 11.18 3.55
C GLU A 76 11.00 11.33 4.56
N LEU A 77 10.21 10.29 4.77
CA LEU A 77 9.15 10.27 5.78
C LEU A 77 9.67 10.53 7.19
N ALA A 78 10.82 9.93 7.55
CA ALA A 78 11.42 10.09 8.87
C ALA A 78 11.76 11.55 9.18
N ARG A 79 12.18 12.35 8.18
CA ARG A 79 12.42 13.79 8.35
C ARG A 79 11.16 14.58 8.72
N GLN A 80 9.99 14.01 8.46
CA GLN A 80 8.68 14.63 8.66
C GLN A 80 7.89 13.98 9.80
N GLY A 81 8.53 13.11 10.59
CA GLY A 81 7.91 12.40 11.72
C GLY A 81 6.95 11.28 11.32
N ALA A 82 7.06 10.79 10.07
CA ALA A 82 6.24 9.73 9.51
C ALA A 82 7.08 8.48 9.26
N ARG A 83 6.46 7.30 9.15
CA ARG A 83 7.14 6.05 8.77
C ARG A 83 6.20 5.05 8.12
N ILE A 84 6.75 4.25 7.21
CA ILE A 84 6.17 3.00 6.72
C ILE A 84 6.82 1.86 7.51
N ASP A 85 5.99 1.04 8.17
CA ASP A 85 6.45 -0.04 9.03
C ASP A 85 6.91 -1.27 8.23
N ALA A 86 6.34 -1.53 7.06
CA ALA A 86 6.81 -2.57 6.14
C ALA A 86 6.39 -2.35 4.67
N PHE A 87 7.20 -2.88 3.76
CA PHE A 87 6.92 -2.93 2.33
C PHE A 87 6.77 -4.38 1.86
N TYR A 88 5.70 -4.63 1.11
CA TYR A 88 5.47 -5.86 0.37
C TYR A 88 5.29 -5.51 -1.09
N TYR A 89 6.01 -6.20 -1.96
CA TYR A 89 5.87 -6.01 -3.40
C TYR A 89 5.80 -7.33 -4.14
N CYS A 90 5.09 -7.31 -5.27
CA CYS A 90 5.05 -8.42 -6.21
C CYS A 90 5.90 -8.09 -7.45
N PRO A 91 7.01 -8.80 -7.71
CA PRO A 91 7.84 -8.58 -8.91
C PRO A 91 7.25 -9.26 -10.17
N HIS A 92 6.26 -10.13 -10.00
CA HIS A 92 5.79 -11.04 -11.05
C HIS A 92 4.82 -10.41 -12.06
N HIS A 93 4.88 -10.91 -13.30
CA HIS A 93 3.89 -10.66 -14.34
C HIS A 93 3.88 -11.81 -15.36
N PRO A 94 2.74 -12.40 -15.74
CA PRO A 94 2.70 -13.56 -16.63
C PRO A 94 3.20 -13.26 -18.06
N ALA A 95 3.05 -12.00 -18.51
CA ALA A 95 3.62 -11.52 -19.78
C ALA A 95 5.00 -10.84 -19.63
N GLY A 96 5.75 -11.16 -18.57
CA GLY A 96 7.11 -10.64 -18.35
C GLY A 96 8.14 -11.24 -19.32
N ARG A 97 9.31 -10.59 -19.43
CA ARG A 97 10.47 -11.07 -20.20
C ARG A 97 11.58 -11.67 -19.35
N VAL A 98 11.59 -11.44 -18.04
CA VAL A 98 12.61 -11.98 -17.11
C VAL A 98 12.11 -13.32 -16.54
N PRO A 99 12.68 -14.47 -16.94
CA PRO A 99 12.11 -15.79 -16.64
C PRO A 99 11.86 -16.07 -15.16
N ALA A 100 12.72 -15.56 -14.27
CA ALA A 100 12.57 -15.71 -12.82
C ALA A 100 11.26 -15.12 -12.28
N TYR A 101 10.70 -14.10 -12.96
CA TYR A 101 9.51 -13.37 -12.52
C TYR A 101 8.31 -13.52 -13.47
N THR A 102 8.49 -14.20 -14.60
CA THR A 102 7.43 -14.44 -15.59
C THR A 102 6.56 -15.63 -15.17
N ARG A 103 5.59 -15.38 -14.29
CA ARG A 103 4.64 -16.40 -13.82
C ARG A 103 3.35 -15.81 -13.28
N MET A 104 2.33 -16.66 -13.17
CA MET A 104 1.23 -16.43 -12.23
C MET A 104 1.74 -16.61 -10.80
N CYS A 105 1.17 -15.85 -9.86
CA CYS A 105 1.51 -15.92 -8.45
C CYS A 105 0.33 -15.45 -7.61
N ASP A 106 0.34 -15.79 -6.33
CA ASP A 106 -0.73 -15.43 -5.39
C ASP A 106 -0.50 -14.07 -4.72
N CYS A 107 0.66 -13.45 -4.93
CA CYS A 107 0.98 -12.14 -4.34
C CYS A 107 0.58 -10.94 -5.21
N ARG A 108 0.45 -11.10 -6.54
CA ARG A 108 0.09 -9.98 -7.44
C ARG A 108 -1.37 -9.58 -7.23
N LYS A 109 -1.64 -8.33 -6.81
CA LYS A 109 -3.01 -7.79 -6.75
C LYS A 109 -3.66 -7.93 -8.14
N PRO A 110 -4.89 -8.45 -8.27
CA PRO A 110 -5.94 -8.55 -7.24
C PRO A 110 -5.85 -9.74 -6.27
N ALA A 111 -4.87 -10.64 -6.38
CA ALA A 111 -4.69 -11.69 -5.38
C ALA A 111 -4.27 -11.11 -4.02
N PRO A 112 -4.70 -11.70 -2.88
CA PRO A 112 -4.56 -11.09 -1.57
C PRO A 112 -3.22 -11.42 -0.89
N GLY A 113 -2.32 -12.16 -1.54
CA GLY A 113 -1.17 -12.78 -0.88
C GLY A 113 -0.23 -11.81 -0.17
N MET A 114 -0.04 -10.59 -0.69
CA MET A 114 0.74 -9.56 0.01
C MET A 114 0.09 -9.11 1.31
N LEU A 115 -1.24 -8.88 1.30
CA LEU A 115 -1.98 -8.49 2.51
C LEU A 115 -1.98 -9.64 3.52
N LEU A 116 -2.29 -10.86 3.08
CA LEU A 116 -2.32 -12.05 3.95
C LEU A 116 -0.96 -12.28 4.63
N ARG A 117 0.13 -12.12 3.87
CA ARG A 117 1.49 -12.23 4.41
C ARG A 117 1.77 -11.15 5.44
N ALA A 118 1.46 -9.89 5.14
CA ALA A 118 1.65 -8.79 6.06
C ALA A 118 0.85 -8.99 7.36
N MET A 119 -0.39 -9.44 7.26
CA MET A 119 -1.22 -9.69 8.43
C MET A 119 -0.69 -10.81 9.31
N ALA A 120 -0.16 -11.87 8.72
CA ALA A 120 0.48 -12.96 9.46
C ALA A 120 1.79 -12.52 10.13
N GLU A 121 2.66 -11.78 9.44
CA GLU A 121 3.96 -11.34 9.95
C GLU A 121 3.84 -10.26 11.04
N HIS A 122 2.78 -9.44 11.00
CA HIS A 122 2.58 -8.31 11.92
C HIS A 122 1.39 -8.47 12.87
N GLU A 123 0.78 -9.66 12.93
CA GLU A 123 -0.37 -9.97 13.80
C GLU A 123 -1.52 -8.94 13.65
N ILE A 124 -1.85 -8.60 12.39
CA ILE A 124 -2.84 -7.56 12.07
C ILE A 124 -4.25 -8.16 12.06
N ASP A 125 -5.18 -7.47 12.72
CA ASP A 125 -6.62 -7.72 12.62
C ASP A 125 -7.19 -7.11 11.33
N PRO A 126 -7.67 -7.93 10.37
CA PRO A 126 -8.24 -7.42 9.13
C PRO A 126 -9.51 -6.58 9.34
N ALA A 127 -10.31 -6.87 10.37
CA ALA A 127 -11.57 -6.18 10.61
C ALA A 127 -11.36 -4.73 11.11
N ALA A 128 -10.25 -4.50 11.82
CA ALA A 128 -9.84 -3.17 12.28
C ALA A 128 -8.94 -2.43 11.27
N SER A 129 -8.75 -2.98 10.05
CA SER A 129 -7.79 -2.49 9.07
C SER A 129 -8.44 -1.97 7.80
N LEU A 130 -7.69 -1.15 7.06
CA LEU A 130 -8.11 -0.48 5.85
C LEU A 130 -7.07 -0.67 4.74
N MET A 131 -7.49 -0.92 3.51
CA MET A 131 -6.65 -0.81 2.31
C MET A 131 -7.09 0.40 1.49
N VAL A 132 -6.15 1.27 1.16
CA VAL A 132 -6.37 2.42 0.27
C VAL A 132 -5.52 2.25 -0.99
N GLY A 133 -6.15 2.28 -2.15
CA GLY A 133 -5.46 2.16 -3.43
C GLY A 133 -6.27 2.75 -4.57
N ASP A 134 -5.61 3.15 -5.64
CA ASP A 134 -6.19 3.83 -6.79
C ASP A 134 -6.61 2.87 -7.91
N ALA A 135 -6.46 1.56 -7.74
CA ALA A 135 -6.83 0.55 -8.72
C ALA A 135 -7.94 -0.40 -8.21
N ALA A 136 -8.67 -1.02 -9.16
CA ALA A 136 -9.75 -1.94 -8.78
C ALA A 136 -9.18 -3.22 -8.16
N SER A 137 -7.94 -3.55 -8.54
CA SER A 137 -7.18 -4.64 -7.96
C SER A 137 -6.93 -4.47 -6.47
N ASP A 138 -6.82 -3.24 -5.96
CA ASP A 138 -6.57 -3.00 -4.53
C ASP A 138 -7.79 -3.34 -3.70
N VAL A 139 -8.93 -2.79 -4.10
CA VAL A 139 -10.22 -3.08 -3.45
C VAL A 139 -10.55 -4.56 -3.53
N THR A 140 -10.24 -5.21 -4.66
CA THR A 140 -10.46 -6.65 -4.83
C THR A 140 -9.56 -7.46 -3.91
N ALA A 141 -8.26 -7.13 -3.82
CA ALA A 141 -7.31 -7.81 -2.94
C ALA A 141 -7.69 -7.61 -1.47
N ALA A 142 -8.09 -6.41 -1.07
CA ALA A 142 -8.58 -6.09 0.26
C ALA A 142 -9.79 -6.97 0.63
N LYS A 143 -10.82 -6.99 -0.24
CA LYS A 143 -12.01 -7.81 -0.04
C LYS A 143 -11.67 -9.29 0.12
N GLN A 144 -10.77 -9.81 -0.72
CA GLN A 144 -10.32 -11.21 -0.64
C GLN A 144 -9.51 -11.51 0.63
N ALA A 145 -8.85 -10.50 1.20
CA ALA A 145 -8.11 -10.59 2.45
C ALA A 145 -8.99 -10.34 3.70
N GLY A 146 -10.28 -10.03 3.54
CA GLY A 146 -11.17 -9.65 4.65
C GLY A 146 -10.94 -8.24 5.19
N VAL A 147 -10.16 -7.41 4.49
CA VAL A 147 -9.86 -6.02 4.83
C VAL A 147 -10.83 -5.10 4.08
N ARG A 148 -11.30 -4.04 4.72
CA ARG A 148 -12.07 -3.01 4.03
C ARG A 148 -11.20 -2.32 2.97
N GLY A 149 -11.68 -2.28 1.73
CA GLY A 149 -11.01 -1.60 0.61
C GLY A 149 -11.66 -0.26 0.29
N VAL A 150 -10.86 0.79 0.18
CA VAL A 150 -11.27 2.13 -0.27
C VAL A 150 -10.55 2.46 -1.57
N ARG A 151 -11.34 2.87 -2.57
CA ARG A 151 -10.82 3.32 -3.85
C ARG A 151 -10.43 4.78 -3.75
N TYR A 152 -9.14 5.07 -3.88
CA TYR A 152 -8.63 6.41 -4.02
C TYR A 152 -8.85 6.92 -5.46
N VAL A 153 -9.32 8.16 -5.60
CA VAL A 153 -9.69 8.75 -6.90
C VAL A 153 -9.04 10.12 -7.13
N GLY A 154 -8.04 10.49 -6.32
CA GLY A 154 -7.36 11.79 -6.35
C GLY A 154 -7.73 12.71 -5.19
N GLY A 155 -7.07 13.87 -5.13
CA GLY A 155 -7.21 14.86 -4.05
C GLY A 155 -6.21 14.64 -2.91
N SER A 156 -6.61 15.01 -1.69
CA SER A 156 -5.80 14.79 -0.49
C SER A 156 -5.96 13.36 0.02
N LEU A 157 -4.86 12.60 0.06
CA LEU A 157 -4.88 11.24 0.59
C LEU A 157 -5.19 11.22 2.10
N ALA A 158 -4.79 12.25 2.84
CA ALA A 158 -5.08 12.37 4.27
C ALA A 158 -6.58 12.48 4.52
N ASP A 159 -7.29 13.27 3.71
CA ASP A 159 -8.74 13.44 3.84
C ASP A 159 -9.46 12.15 3.47
N CYS A 160 -9.04 11.47 2.39
CA CYS A 160 -9.55 10.16 2.00
C CYS A 160 -9.45 9.13 3.15
N VAL A 161 -8.31 9.06 3.82
CA VAL A 161 -8.09 8.15 4.96
C VAL A 161 -8.99 8.52 6.15
N ARG A 162 -9.10 9.80 6.48
CA ARG A 162 -9.90 10.27 7.62
C ARG A 162 -11.39 10.02 7.39
N GLU A 163 -11.91 10.32 6.20
CA GLU A 163 -13.31 10.08 5.82
C GLU A 163 -13.65 8.59 5.84
N ALA A 164 -12.74 7.76 5.30
CA ALA A 164 -12.87 6.32 5.35
C ALA A 164 -13.01 5.84 6.80
N LEU A 165 -12.16 6.29 7.72
CA LEU A 165 -12.20 5.82 9.11
C LEU A 165 -13.36 6.43 9.93
N ALA A 166 -13.79 7.66 9.63
CA ALA A 166 -14.92 8.30 10.29
C ALA A 166 -16.27 7.62 9.97
N SER A 167 -16.45 7.12 8.75
CA SER A 167 -17.67 6.39 8.36
C SER A 167 -17.89 5.09 9.16
N VAL A 168 -16.81 4.44 9.60
CA VAL A 168 -16.90 3.22 10.43
C VAL A 168 -17.44 3.53 11.83
N GLN A 169 -16.99 4.62 12.44
CA GLN A 169 -17.40 5.01 13.79
C GLN A 169 -18.87 5.42 13.88
N GLN A 170 -19.46 5.88 12.77
CA GLN A 170 -20.89 6.20 12.70
C GLN A 170 -21.77 4.96 12.55
N GLU A 171 -21.31 3.94 11.82
CA GLU A 171 -22.02 2.67 11.65
C GLU A 171 -22.02 1.84 12.96
N GLU A 172 -20.90 1.79 13.69
CA GLU A 172 -20.81 1.08 14.98
C GLU A 172 -21.57 1.76 16.13
N GLY A 173 -21.86 3.07 16.00
CA GLY A 173 -22.62 3.85 16.97
C GLY A 173 -24.14 3.83 16.76
N ALA A 174 -24.61 3.38 15.59
CA ALA A 174 -26.04 3.31 15.25
C ALA A 174 -26.70 1.96 15.64
N ASP A 175 -25.89 0.96 16.03
CA ASP A 175 -26.32 -0.40 16.39
C ASP A 175 -26.25 -0.65 17.91
N ARG A 176 -26.24 0.42 18.72
CA ARG A 176 -26.31 0.42 20.20
C ARG A 176 -27.47 1.27 20.69
#